data_AF-A0A7X7P6M3-F1
#
_entry.id   AF-A0A7X7P6M3-F1
#
_cell.length_a   1.000
_cell.length_b   1.000
_cell.length_c   1.000
_cell.angle_alpha   90.00
_cell.angle_beta   90.00
_cell.angle_gamma   90.00
#
_symmetry.space_group_name_H-M   'P 1'
#
loop_
_entity.id
_entity.type
_entity.pdbx_description
1 polymer ?
#
loop_
_entity_poly.entity_id
_entity_poly.type
_entity_poly.pdbx_seq_one_letter_code
_entity_poly.pdbx_strand_id
1 'polypeptide(L)'
;MLLSLSCGFALMGCPLFNEFLPDPQDTVDLYGEFIEIRLGSDFSVKDTLYIQFEDKIEYAFTQIKASRLLLHRDTSTCKSSELLDCRPLPFPALPNSRSSFWSLRSLNCVDSAALPIPKNGKSFQRYSSEKDSWVYVSPSPGEANSQYESGIKDCAIRIKQAKYLEKKWQIQLQVLNCDSSLVEWTILPLKYRNLDESKTMTITDSLWIFSRYEGESLLFKAALSLDENIQNNQVDTLLFLHESPPVYLTEVHHCPEEPTPEWIEIYNQENRALPLVHFGLGERGLISSSVEDSIDSHQSLILTKDTLAFIQSKGLADLFFKQVALGYLKNTSDTIFLTYKNTVLDSTIWNKKTGIECPSGFNPKTGRAENTPGFQGRGLKIQAKTSPFSFKINTRVISKSIDENSLQILIESEEGVLIELLSGQGNLLWHMKNNALNHNWISIPIKQKGQLGPNFIRLSVGHYEKVVGVVLRP
;
A
#
# COMPACT_ATOMS: atom_id res chain seq x y z
N MET A 1 26.90 -35.66 46.03
CA MET A 1 27.90 -36.37 45.20
C MET A 1 27.61 -35.98 43.77
N LEU A 2 28.60 -35.38 43.11
CA LEU A 2 28.48 -34.61 41.87
C LEU A 2 27.92 -35.41 40.69
N LEU A 3 27.01 -34.83 39.91
CA LEU A 3 26.72 -35.24 38.54
C LEU A 3 26.55 -33.97 37.66
N SER A 4 27.70 -33.59 37.09
CA SER A 4 27.91 -32.91 35.81
C SER A 4 26.92 -31.83 35.35
N LEU A 5 27.31 -30.56 35.56
CA LEU A 5 27.06 -29.52 34.57
C LEU A 5 27.73 -29.94 33.26
N SER A 6 26.96 -30.38 32.27
CA SER A 6 27.45 -30.56 30.90
C SER A 6 27.64 -29.18 30.26
N CYS A 7 28.83 -28.62 30.46
CA CYS A 7 29.30 -27.45 29.75
C CYS A 7 29.62 -27.85 28.29
N GLY A 8 28.58 -28.05 27.47
CA GLY A 8 28.73 -28.34 26.04
C GLY A 8 28.85 -27.03 25.26
N PHE A 9 29.97 -26.81 24.57
CA PHE A 9 30.11 -25.72 23.60
C PHE A 9 29.10 -25.92 22.47
N ALA A 10 28.34 -24.87 22.11
CA ALA A 10 27.73 -24.83 20.80
C ALA A 10 28.88 -24.62 19.80
N LEU A 11 29.29 -25.70 19.14
CA LEU A 11 30.24 -25.61 18.03
C LEU A 11 29.59 -24.78 16.93
N MET A 12 30.36 -23.92 16.25
CA MET A 12 29.90 -23.26 15.03
C MET A 12 29.33 -24.34 14.09
N GLY A 13 28.07 -24.18 13.68
CA GLY A 13 27.40 -25.15 12.79
C GLY A 13 26.37 -26.06 13.46
N CYS A 14 26.25 -26.05 14.79
CA CYS A 14 25.22 -26.80 15.52
C CYS A 14 23.84 -26.09 15.50
N PRO A 15 22.74 -26.86 15.64
CA PRO A 15 21.43 -26.27 15.88
C PRO A 15 21.37 -25.50 17.21
N LEU A 16 20.61 -24.41 17.23
CA LEU A 16 20.41 -23.58 18.42
C LEU A 16 19.05 -22.88 18.40
N PHE A 17 18.52 -22.57 19.58
CA PHE A 17 17.32 -21.74 19.68
C PHE A 17 17.63 -20.29 19.32
N ASN A 18 16.88 -19.72 18.37
CA ASN A 18 17.09 -18.37 17.86
C ASN A 18 16.11 -17.36 18.46
N GLU A 19 14.82 -17.66 18.38
CA GLU A 19 13.76 -16.74 18.80
C GLU A 19 12.62 -17.49 19.52
N PHE A 20 12.04 -16.86 20.53
CA PHE A 20 10.81 -17.34 21.17
C PHE A 20 9.80 -16.20 21.25
N LEU A 21 8.55 -16.46 20.86
CA LEU A 21 7.42 -15.58 21.18
C LEU A 21 6.43 -16.34 22.07
N PRO A 22 6.57 -16.24 23.40
CA PRO A 22 5.56 -16.67 24.35
C PRO A 22 4.51 -15.56 24.43
N ASP A 23 3.39 -15.72 23.75
CA ASP A 23 2.28 -14.75 23.70
C ASP A 23 1.65 -14.53 25.08
N PRO A 24 1.92 -13.39 25.75
CA PRO A 24 1.30 -13.10 27.04
C PRO A 24 -0.06 -12.49 26.78
N GLN A 25 -1.11 -13.16 27.26
CA GLN A 25 -2.50 -12.71 27.14
C GLN A 25 -2.63 -11.24 27.55
N ASP A 26 -2.96 -10.37 26.57
CA ASP A 26 -3.57 -9.03 26.68
C ASP A 26 -3.36 -8.14 25.42
N THR A 27 -2.92 -8.70 24.29
CA THR A 27 -2.87 -7.98 23.00
C THR A 27 -3.52 -8.79 21.88
N VAL A 28 -4.08 -8.10 20.87
CA VAL A 28 -4.52 -8.75 19.63
C VAL A 28 -3.28 -9.33 18.96
N ASP A 29 -3.11 -10.65 19.02
CA ASP A 29 -1.92 -11.33 18.53
C ASP A 29 -1.93 -11.39 17.00
N LEU A 30 -0.97 -10.68 16.39
CA LEU A 30 -0.77 -10.66 14.94
C LEU A 30 0.06 -11.86 14.46
N TYR A 31 0.90 -12.42 15.34
CA TYR A 31 1.95 -13.36 14.94
C TYR A 31 1.66 -14.80 15.39
N GLY A 32 1.15 -15.02 16.60
CA GLY A 32 0.98 -16.36 17.18
C GLY A 32 2.17 -16.79 18.03
N GLU A 33 1.96 -17.67 19.01
CA GLU A 33 3.07 -18.27 19.78
C GLU A 33 4.01 -19.08 18.87
N PHE A 34 5.32 -18.87 19.00
CA PHE A 34 6.31 -19.64 18.25
C PHE A 34 7.66 -19.85 18.93
N ILE A 35 8.39 -20.84 18.43
CA ILE A 35 9.80 -21.11 18.72
C ILE A 35 10.53 -21.24 17.40
N GLU A 36 11.59 -20.46 17.21
CA GLU A 36 12.48 -20.57 16.06
C GLU A 36 13.81 -21.23 16.44
N ILE A 37 14.23 -22.17 15.61
CA ILE A 37 15.51 -22.86 15.72
C ILE A 37 16.28 -22.72 14.42
N ARG A 38 17.54 -22.32 14.54
CA ARG A 38 18.50 -22.37 13.45
C ARG A 38 19.19 -23.72 13.48
N LEU A 39 19.27 -24.44 12.36
CA LEU A 39 19.84 -25.79 12.32
C LEU A 39 21.36 -25.81 12.18
N GLY A 40 21.98 -24.71 11.73
CA GLY A 40 23.42 -24.63 11.51
C GLY A 40 23.89 -25.47 10.30
N SER A 41 25.16 -25.32 9.91
CA SER A 41 25.74 -25.95 8.71
C SER A 41 25.93 -27.46 8.83
N ASP A 42 26.03 -27.98 10.05
CA ASP A 42 26.43 -29.37 10.30
C ASP A 42 25.21 -30.30 10.43
N PHE A 43 24.01 -29.72 10.50
CA PHE A 43 22.76 -30.47 10.57
C PHE A 43 22.34 -30.99 9.20
N SER A 44 22.14 -32.31 9.12
CA SER A 44 21.67 -32.99 7.92
C SER A 44 20.17 -33.26 7.97
N VAL A 45 19.53 -33.37 6.80
CA VAL A 45 18.12 -33.79 6.66
C VAL A 45 17.85 -35.17 7.31
N LYS A 46 18.89 -36.00 7.45
CA LYS A 46 18.81 -37.31 8.10
C LYS A 46 18.88 -37.25 9.62
N ASP A 47 19.29 -36.11 10.16
CA ASP A 47 19.47 -35.95 11.60
C ASP A 47 18.11 -35.81 12.29
N THR A 48 18.10 -36.16 13.56
CA THR A 48 16.94 -35.96 14.43
C THR A 48 17.27 -34.83 15.39
N LEU A 49 16.41 -33.82 15.42
CA LEU A 49 16.44 -32.76 16.40
C LEU A 49 15.50 -33.12 17.54
N TYR A 50 16.00 -33.08 18.77
CA TYR A 50 15.21 -33.30 19.97
C TYR A 50 15.08 -31.98 20.72
N ILE A 51 13.86 -31.65 21.11
CA ILE A 51 13.53 -30.44 21.86
C ILE A 51 12.80 -30.86 23.12
N GLN A 52 13.22 -30.31 24.25
CA GLN A 52 12.63 -30.58 25.55
C GLN A 52 12.38 -29.27 26.27
N PHE A 53 11.19 -29.16 26.87
CA PHE A 53 10.82 -28.08 27.78
C PHE A 53 10.93 -28.58 29.22
N GLU A 54 11.84 -28.01 30.01
CA GLU A 54 12.13 -28.46 31.38
C GLU A 54 12.31 -29.99 31.45
N ASP A 55 11.85 -30.65 32.50
CA ASP A 55 11.91 -32.12 32.65
C ASP A 55 10.72 -32.84 31.97
N LYS A 56 10.07 -32.21 30.98
CA LYS A 56 8.91 -32.78 30.29
C LYS A 56 9.30 -33.71 29.16
N ILE A 57 8.29 -34.21 28.45
CA ILE A 57 8.44 -35.05 27.26
C ILE A 57 9.31 -34.35 26.23
N GLU A 58 10.26 -35.11 25.69
CA GLU A 58 11.12 -34.70 24.59
C GLU A 58 10.44 -34.99 23.26
N TYR A 59 10.46 -34.01 22.36
CA TYR A 59 9.84 -34.10 21.03
C TYR A 59 10.92 -34.21 19.96
N ALA A 60 10.74 -35.17 19.06
CA ALA A 60 11.67 -35.44 17.97
C ALA A 60 11.16 -34.86 16.64
N PHE A 61 12.06 -34.19 15.91
CA PHE A 61 11.82 -33.62 14.60
C PHE A 61 12.83 -34.19 13.62
N THR A 62 12.35 -34.79 12.55
CA THR A 62 13.15 -35.42 11.50
C THR A 62 12.86 -34.79 10.14
N GLN A 63 13.70 -35.07 9.15
CA GLN A 63 13.49 -34.67 7.75
C GLN A 63 13.35 -33.16 7.56
N ILE A 64 14.02 -32.37 8.39
CA ILE A 64 14.03 -30.91 8.26
C ILE A 64 14.97 -30.57 7.10
N LYS A 65 14.43 -29.91 6.07
CA LYS A 65 15.17 -29.61 4.82
C LYS A 65 15.71 -28.18 4.75
N ALA A 66 15.11 -27.28 5.53
CA ALA A 66 15.43 -25.87 5.57
C ALA A 66 16.57 -25.57 6.55
N SER A 67 17.16 -24.37 6.47
CA SER A 67 18.15 -23.89 7.44
C SER A 67 17.52 -23.49 8.79
N ARG A 68 16.21 -23.24 8.80
CA ARG A 68 15.43 -22.86 9.99
C ARG A 68 14.23 -23.78 10.18
N LEU A 69 13.92 -24.04 11.45
CA LEU A 69 12.70 -24.68 11.89
C LEU A 69 11.89 -23.68 12.72
N LEU A 70 10.68 -23.39 12.28
CA LEU A 70 9.73 -22.57 13.03
C LEU A 70 8.60 -23.45 13.55
N LEU A 71 8.51 -23.57 14.86
CA LEU A 71 7.42 -24.25 15.54
C LEU A 71 6.36 -23.23 15.90
N HIS A 72 5.21 -23.30 15.25
CA HIS A 72 4.18 -22.26 15.31
C HIS A 72 2.85 -22.81 15.84
N ARG A 73 2.14 -22.02 16.65
CA ARG A 73 0.82 -22.42 17.20
C ARG A 73 -0.24 -22.57 16.12
N ASP A 74 -0.30 -21.60 15.20
CA ASP A 74 -1.21 -21.61 14.06
C ASP A 74 -0.41 -21.79 12.76
N THR A 75 -0.36 -23.00 12.21
CA THR A 75 0.39 -23.24 10.97
C THR A 75 -0.29 -22.63 9.73
N SER A 76 -1.52 -22.11 9.83
CA SER A 76 -2.16 -21.44 8.69
C SER A 76 -1.55 -20.07 8.39
N THR A 77 -0.96 -19.42 9.39
CA THR A 77 -0.26 -18.14 9.26
C THR A 77 1.20 -18.31 8.84
N CYS A 78 1.72 -19.55 8.81
CA CYS A 78 3.12 -19.84 8.60
C CYS A 78 3.34 -20.80 7.41
N LYS A 79 4.04 -20.35 6.37
CA LYS A 79 4.25 -21.10 5.13
C LYS A 79 5.70 -21.57 5.01
N SER A 80 5.91 -22.89 4.90
CA SER A 80 7.24 -23.45 4.65
C SER A 80 7.80 -23.01 3.29
N SER A 81 9.11 -22.80 3.23
CA SER A 81 9.87 -22.41 2.04
C SER A 81 11.17 -23.23 1.94
N GLU A 82 12.05 -22.91 0.99
CA GLU A 82 13.38 -23.54 0.92
C GLU A 82 14.27 -23.21 2.14
N LEU A 83 14.02 -22.07 2.80
CA LEU A 83 14.81 -21.57 3.92
C LEU A 83 14.13 -21.74 5.29
N LEU A 84 12.83 -22.06 5.30
CA LEU A 84 12.02 -22.19 6.52
C LEU A 84 11.17 -23.47 6.48
N ASP A 85 11.36 -24.37 7.45
CA ASP A 85 10.44 -25.48 7.70
C ASP A 85 9.49 -25.09 8.83
N CYS A 86 8.22 -24.86 8.51
CA CYS A 86 7.21 -24.54 9.50
C CYS A 86 6.44 -25.78 9.95
N ARG A 87 6.33 -25.96 11.27
CA ARG A 87 5.67 -27.12 11.89
C ARG A 87 4.79 -26.69 13.05
N PRO A 88 3.75 -27.49 13.39
CA PRO A 88 2.93 -27.20 14.56
C PRO A 88 3.76 -27.30 15.84
N LEU A 89 3.56 -26.33 16.73
CA LEU A 89 4.14 -26.34 18.07
C LEU A 89 3.52 -27.49 18.89
N PRO A 90 4.30 -28.54 19.27
CA PRO A 90 3.73 -29.71 19.92
C PRO A 90 3.50 -29.52 21.43
N PHE A 91 3.93 -28.39 21.96
CA PHE A 91 3.81 -28.03 23.37
C PHE A 91 2.44 -27.37 23.64
N PRO A 92 1.91 -27.44 24.87
CA PRO A 92 0.85 -26.53 25.34
C PRO A 92 1.28 -25.05 25.22
N ALA A 93 0.41 -24.11 25.62
CA ALA A 93 0.76 -22.68 25.69
C ALA A 93 2.17 -22.45 26.26
N LEU A 94 2.95 -21.61 25.59
CA LEU A 94 4.30 -21.30 26.03
C LEU A 94 4.24 -20.58 27.39
N PRO A 95 5.23 -20.76 28.28
CA PRO A 95 5.21 -20.11 29.58
C PRO A 95 5.20 -18.59 29.42
N ASN A 96 4.11 -17.93 29.81
CA ASN A 96 3.89 -16.50 29.57
C ASN A 96 3.94 -15.62 30.83
N SER A 97 4.04 -16.22 32.02
CA SER A 97 4.02 -15.55 33.33
C SER A 97 5.21 -15.90 34.23
N ARG A 98 6.15 -16.72 33.73
CA ARG A 98 7.34 -17.16 34.48
C ARG A 98 8.52 -17.36 33.54
N SER A 99 9.72 -17.40 34.11
CA SER A 99 10.91 -17.88 33.41
C SER A 99 10.77 -19.35 33.01
N SER A 100 11.45 -19.75 31.94
CA SER A 100 11.41 -21.12 31.42
C SER A 100 12.80 -21.60 31.01
N PHE A 101 12.98 -22.92 31.02
CA PHE A 101 14.21 -23.56 30.58
C PHE A 101 13.92 -24.56 29.45
N TRP A 102 14.74 -24.50 28.41
CA TRP A 102 14.62 -25.35 27.24
C TRP A 102 15.96 -25.99 26.92
N SER A 103 15.92 -27.22 26.43
CA SER A 103 17.08 -27.91 25.91
C SER A 103 16.82 -28.44 24.51
N LEU A 104 17.86 -28.39 23.70
CA LEU A 104 17.87 -28.85 22.33
C LEU A 104 19.08 -29.77 22.16
N ARG A 105 18.92 -30.88 21.45
CA ARG A 105 20.04 -31.75 21.07
C ARG A 105 19.86 -32.38 19.70
N SER A 106 20.96 -32.56 18.99
CA SER A 106 21.01 -33.33 17.74
C SER A 106 22.39 -33.93 17.57
N LEU A 107 22.48 -35.25 17.37
CA LEU A 107 23.76 -35.98 17.32
C LEU A 107 24.70 -35.57 18.49
N ASN A 108 25.80 -34.87 18.17
CA ASN A 108 26.80 -34.39 19.12
C ASN A 108 26.60 -32.92 19.54
N CYS A 109 25.56 -32.25 19.03
CA CYS A 109 25.20 -30.88 19.33
C CYS A 109 24.21 -30.82 20.48
N VAL A 110 24.44 -29.89 21.41
CA VAL A 110 23.52 -29.58 22.52
C VAL A 110 23.46 -28.06 22.70
N ASP A 111 22.25 -27.53 22.80
CA ASP A 111 21.97 -26.13 23.13
C ASP A 111 20.96 -26.05 24.29
N SER A 112 20.95 -24.91 24.96
CA SER A 112 20.02 -24.62 26.05
C SER A 112 19.56 -23.16 25.98
N ALA A 113 18.35 -22.89 26.49
CA ALA A 113 17.81 -21.55 26.61
C ALA A 113 17.14 -21.36 27.98
N ALA A 114 17.76 -20.55 28.84
CA ALA A 114 17.15 -20.00 30.05
C ALA A 114 16.48 -18.66 29.73
N LEU A 115 15.16 -18.69 29.55
CA LEU A 115 14.37 -17.51 29.18
C LEU A 115 13.82 -16.80 30.43
N PRO A 116 13.95 -15.46 30.53
CA PRO A 116 13.35 -14.68 31.61
C PRO A 116 11.82 -14.58 31.44
N ILE A 117 11.16 -13.75 32.26
CA ILE A 117 9.70 -13.57 32.19
C ILE A 117 9.31 -12.85 30.87
N PRO A 118 8.32 -13.33 30.12
CA PRO A 118 7.91 -12.71 28.85
C PRO A 118 7.34 -11.29 29.00
N LYS A 119 7.32 -10.54 27.90
CA LYS A 119 6.74 -9.19 27.80
C LYS A 119 5.71 -9.15 26.69
N ASN A 120 4.59 -8.47 26.93
CA ASN A 120 3.48 -8.39 25.99
C ASN A 120 3.95 -7.91 24.61
N GLY A 121 3.64 -8.68 23.57
CA GLY A 121 3.98 -8.39 22.17
C GLY A 121 5.48 -8.35 21.86
N LYS A 122 6.34 -8.95 22.69
CA LYS A 122 7.80 -9.01 22.46
C LYS A 122 8.30 -10.45 22.43
N SER A 123 9.16 -10.73 21.46
CA SER A 123 9.90 -11.99 21.40
C SER A 123 11.22 -11.89 22.15
N PHE A 124 11.75 -13.04 22.57
CA PHE A 124 13.12 -13.22 22.99
C PHE A 124 13.97 -13.55 21.78
N GLN A 125 14.90 -12.67 21.42
CA GLN A 125 15.90 -12.92 20.38
C GLN A 125 17.24 -13.21 21.02
N ARG A 126 17.92 -14.27 20.57
CA ARG A 126 19.30 -14.53 20.97
C ARG A 126 20.22 -13.53 20.29
N TYR A 127 21.11 -12.87 21.04
CA TYR A 127 21.99 -11.80 20.50
C TYR A 127 23.49 -12.10 20.53
N SER A 128 23.89 -13.26 21.05
CA SER A 128 25.29 -13.66 21.15
C SER A 128 25.43 -15.16 20.90
N SER A 129 26.63 -15.57 20.46
CA SER A 129 27.04 -16.99 20.47
C SER A 129 27.28 -17.51 21.89
N GLU A 130 27.36 -16.62 22.88
CA GLU A 130 27.34 -16.98 24.30
C GLU A 130 25.95 -17.52 24.68
N LYS A 131 25.94 -18.60 25.47
CA LYS A 131 24.69 -19.20 25.97
C LYS A 131 23.89 -18.20 26.80
N ASP A 132 22.57 -18.29 26.70
CA ASP A 132 21.62 -17.56 27.54
C ASP A 132 21.63 -16.03 27.43
N SER A 133 22.11 -15.51 26.30
CA SER A 133 22.08 -14.08 25.98
C SER A 133 20.82 -13.73 25.16
N TRP A 134 19.79 -13.21 25.84
CA TRP A 134 18.47 -12.89 25.25
C TRP A 134 18.09 -11.41 25.38
N VAL A 135 17.47 -10.85 24.34
CA VAL A 135 16.92 -9.49 24.31
C VAL A 135 15.45 -9.50 23.91
N TYR A 136 14.69 -8.51 24.38
CA TYR A 136 13.30 -8.31 23.95
C TYR A 136 13.26 -7.50 22.66
N VAL A 137 12.69 -8.07 21.60
CA VAL A 137 12.58 -7.41 20.30
C VAL A 137 11.17 -7.55 19.73
N SER A 138 10.92 -6.88 18.60
CA SER A 138 9.69 -7.14 17.83
C SER A 138 9.80 -8.51 17.16
N PRO A 139 8.73 -9.32 17.15
CA PRO A 139 8.77 -10.66 16.58
C PRO A 139 9.13 -10.70 15.11
N SER A 140 9.95 -11.67 14.70
CA SER A 140 10.38 -11.91 13.32
C SER A 140 10.23 -13.38 12.91
N PRO A 141 9.01 -13.97 12.97
CA PRO A 141 8.82 -15.40 12.78
C PRO A 141 9.32 -15.89 11.42
N GLY A 142 10.37 -16.71 11.42
CA GLY A 142 10.93 -17.33 10.22
C GLY A 142 11.90 -16.47 9.44
N GLU A 143 12.30 -15.31 9.96
CA GLU A 143 13.14 -14.34 9.28
C GLU A 143 14.43 -14.06 10.08
N ALA A 144 15.59 -14.11 9.41
CA ALA A 144 16.84 -13.82 10.10
C ALA A 144 16.96 -12.36 10.49
N ASN A 145 17.46 -12.12 11.70
CA ASN A 145 17.74 -10.78 12.18
C ASN A 145 19.25 -10.51 12.22
N SER A 146 19.79 -9.88 11.16
CA SER A 146 21.22 -9.61 11.03
C SER A 146 21.80 -8.66 12.09
N GLN A 147 20.95 -7.98 12.87
CA GLN A 147 21.39 -7.19 14.01
C GLN A 147 21.85 -8.07 15.19
N TYR A 148 21.26 -9.25 15.36
CA TYR A 148 21.46 -10.12 16.53
C TYR A 148 22.09 -11.47 16.17
N GLU A 149 21.93 -11.91 14.93
CA GLU A 149 22.43 -13.20 14.45
C GLU A 149 23.78 -13.08 13.75
N SER A 150 24.76 -13.85 14.21
CA SER A 150 26.07 -13.96 13.56
C SER A 150 26.15 -15.11 12.56
N GLY A 151 26.92 -14.92 11.49
CA GLY A 151 27.26 -15.98 10.53
C GLY A 151 26.08 -16.41 9.65
N ILE A 152 25.06 -15.56 9.51
CA ILE A 152 24.00 -15.74 8.51
C ILE A 152 24.46 -15.21 7.15
N LYS A 153 23.91 -15.77 6.07
CA LYS A 153 24.01 -15.17 4.74
C LYS A 153 23.02 -14.01 4.65
N ASP A 154 23.56 -12.82 4.46
CA ASP A 154 22.81 -11.55 4.43
C ASP A 154 23.38 -10.68 3.31
N CYS A 155 22.85 -10.79 2.10
CA CYS A 155 23.08 -9.92 0.97
C CYS A 155 21.92 -8.91 0.91
N ALA A 156 22.16 -7.65 1.18
CA ALA A 156 21.11 -6.63 1.04
C ALA A 156 21.20 -5.90 -0.30
N ILE A 157 20.07 -5.41 -0.81
CA ILE A 157 20.02 -4.52 -1.97
C ILE A 157 19.37 -3.19 -1.64
N ARG A 158 19.90 -2.10 -2.21
CA ARG A 158 19.28 -0.78 -2.13
C ARG A 158 19.52 0.05 -3.39
N ILE A 159 18.70 1.08 -3.57
CA ILE A 159 19.02 2.17 -4.50
C ILE A 159 19.98 3.12 -3.80
N LYS A 160 21.20 3.24 -4.33
CA LYS A 160 22.18 4.21 -3.85
C LYS A 160 21.83 5.63 -4.29
N GLN A 161 21.38 5.78 -5.54
CA GLN A 161 20.85 7.03 -6.09
C GLN A 161 20.04 6.75 -7.36
N ALA A 162 19.13 7.67 -7.68
CA ALA A 162 18.44 7.72 -8.96
C ALA A 162 18.54 9.15 -9.52
N LYS A 163 18.81 9.27 -10.82
CA LYS A 163 18.92 10.56 -11.52
C LYS A 163 18.01 10.54 -12.74
N TYR A 164 17.42 11.69 -13.04
CA TYR A 164 16.67 11.90 -14.26
C TYR A 164 17.47 12.81 -15.19
N LEU A 165 17.91 12.28 -16.33
CA LEU A 165 18.75 12.97 -17.30
C LEU A 165 18.22 12.66 -18.71
N GLU A 166 18.13 13.69 -19.56
CA GLU A 166 17.71 13.53 -20.97
C GLU A 166 16.39 12.74 -21.11
N LYS A 167 15.43 13.05 -20.25
CA LYS A 167 14.10 12.43 -20.16
C LYS A 167 14.07 10.94 -19.73
N LYS A 168 15.19 10.42 -19.23
CA LYS A 168 15.36 9.01 -18.84
C LYS A 168 15.91 8.88 -17.43
N TRP A 169 15.63 7.73 -16.81
CA TRP A 169 16.11 7.41 -15.48
C TRP A 169 17.44 6.66 -15.52
N GLN A 170 18.35 7.05 -14.64
CA GLN A 170 19.58 6.36 -14.34
C GLN A 170 19.55 5.96 -12.87
N ILE A 171 19.54 4.66 -12.60
CA ILE A 171 19.36 4.09 -11.26
C ILE A 171 20.65 3.37 -10.88
N GLN A 172 21.27 3.77 -9.79
CA GLN A 172 22.42 3.06 -9.24
C GLN A 172 21.94 2.13 -8.12
N LEU A 173 21.96 0.83 -8.39
CA LEU A 173 21.82 -0.20 -7.37
C LEU A 173 23.13 -0.40 -6.62
N GLN A 174 23.03 -0.76 -5.35
CA GLN A 174 24.15 -1.21 -4.54
C GLN A 174 23.76 -2.44 -3.74
N VAL A 175 24.65 -3.44 -3.73
CA VAL A 175 24.61 -4.55 -2.77
C VAL A 175 25.39 -4.21 -1.52
N LEU A 176 24.92 -4.71 -0.38
CA LEU A 176 25.58 -4.58 0.92
C LEU A 176 25.77 -5.98 1.51
N ASN A 177 26.74 -6.10 2.42
CA ASN A 177 27.00 -7.30 3.22
C ASN A 177 27.44 -8.54 2.41
N CYS A 178 27.63 -8.41 1.09
CA CYS A 178 28.26 -9.42 0.25
C CYS A 178 29.03 -8.82 -0.93
N ASP A 179 30.00 -9.58 -1.44
CA ASP A 179 30.89 -9.12 -2.52
C ASP A 179 30.18 -9.06 -3.87
N SER A 180 29.29 -10.03 -4.12
CA SER A 180 28.52 -10.11 -5.36
C SER A 180 27.25 -10.90 -5.18
N SER A 181 26.23 -10.59 -5.98
CA SER A 181 24.99 -11.37 -6.05
C SER A 181 24.39 -11.31 -7.45
N LEU A 182 23.47 -12.23 -7.73
CA LEU A 182 22.63 -12.18 -8.91
C LEU A 182 21.42 -11.29 -8.59
N VAL A 183 21.23 -10.24 -9.39
CA VAL A 183 20.08 -9.35 -9.28
C VAL A 183 19.18 -9.52 -10.49
N GLU A 184 17.90 -9.77 -10.25
CA GLU A 184 16.85 -9.56 -11.24
C GLU A 184 16.23 -8.19 -10.99
N TRP A 185 16.19 -7.35 -12.02
CA TRP A 185 15.55 -6.05 -11.93
C TRP A 185 14.53 -5.87 -13.05
N THR A 186 13.53 -5.05 -12.75
CA THR A 186 12.44 -4.69 -13.65
C THR A 186 12.15 -3.21 -13.56
N ILE A 187 12.11 -2.54 -14.71
CA ILE A 187 11.60 -1.18 -14.87
C ILE A 187 10.23 -1.26 -15.55
N LEU A 188 9.23 -0.64 -14.94
CA LEU A 188 7.87 -0.51 -15.46
C LEU A 188 7.59 1.00 -15.64
N PRO A 189 7.86 1.59 -16.81
CA PRO A 189 7.55 2.99 -17.05
C PRO A 189 6.03 3.21 -16.99
N LEU A 190 5.56 4.18 -16.20
CA LEU A 190 4.12 4.34 -15.98
C LEU A 190 3.40 5.00 -17.17
N LYS A 191 4.15 5.77 -17.96
CA LYS A 191 3.70 6.34 -19.23
C LYS A 191 3.25 5.29 -20.25
N TYR A 192 3.64 4.02 -20.11
CA TYR A 192 3.31 2.96 -21.07
C TYR A 192 2.67 1.76 -20.37
N ARG A 193 1.50 1.33 -20.89
CA ARG A 193 0.72 0.25 -20.30
C ARG A 193 1.39 -1.12 -20.36
N ASN A 194 2.07 -1.43 -21.47
CA ASN A 194 2.56 -2.78 -21.80
C ASN A 194 4.07 -2.82 -22.11
N LEU A 195 4.85 -1.89 -21.54
CA LEU A 195 6.31 -1.91 -21.67
C LEU A 195 6.93 -2.22 -20.33
N ASP A 196 7.64 -3.34 -20.28
CA ASP A 196 8.39 -3.79 -19.12
C ASP A 196 9.83 -4.05 -19.58
N GLU A 197 10.80 -3.61 -18.79
CA GLU A 197 12.20 -3.89 -19.02
C GLU A 197 12.74 -4.71 -17.86
N SER A 198 12.96 -6.01 -18.09
CA SER A 198 13.56 -6.90 -17.10
C SER A 198 14.90 -7.43 -17.56
N LYS A 199 15.85 -7.57 -16.63
CA LYS A 199 17.12 -8.24 -16.89
C LYS A 199 17.68 -8.84 -15.61
N THR A 200 18.36 -9.96 -15.77
CA THR A 200 19.13 -10.61 -14.70
C THR A 200 20.62 -10.34 -14.95
N MET A 201 21.34 -9.88 -13.93
CA MET A 201 22.75 -9.50 -14.03
C MET A 201 23.47 -9.80 -12.72
N THR A 202 24.79 -10.03 -12.79
CA THR A 202 25.63 -10.06 -11.59
C THR A 202 26.02 -8.64 -11.21
N ILE A 203 25.94 -8.31 -9.92
CA ILE A 203 26.35 -7.04 -9.34
C ILE A 203 27.51 -7.29 -8.37
N THR A 204 28.58 -6.48 -8.47
CA THR A 204 29.76 -6.48 -7.59
C THR A 204 29.91 -5.06 -7.04
N ASP A 205 29.53 -4.84 -5.78
CA ASP A 205 29.26 -3.50 -5.18
C ASP A 205 28.08 -2.72 -5.80
N SER A 206 28.22 -2.17 -7.01
CA SER A 206 27.16 -1.32 -7.60
C SER A 206 26.94 -1.54 -9.10
N LEU A 207 25.72 -1.26 -9.55
CA LEU A 207 25.29 -1.40 -10.95
C LEU A 207 24.49 -0.17 -11.39
N TRP A 208 24.86 0.43 -12.51
CA TRP A 208 24.05 1.44 -13.18
C TRP A 208 23.06 0.79 -14.14
N ILE A 209 21.79 1.13 -13.96
CA ILE A 209 20.69 0.74 -14.83
C ILE A 209 20.16 2.01 -15.51
N PHE A 210 19.98 1.92 -16.82
CA PHE A 210 19.50 3.03 -17.65
C PHE A 210 18.15 2.65 -18.23
N SER A 211 17.11 3.45 -17.98
CA SER A 211 15.81 3.21 -18.59
C SER A 211 15.91 3.38 -20.11
N ARG A 212 15.42 2.40 -20.88
CA ARG A 212 15.38 2.55 -22.35
C ARG A 212 14.40 3.61 -22.80
N TYR A 213 13.26 3.69 -22.12
CA TYR A 213 12.13 4.53 -22.47
C TYR A 213 12.13 5.85 -21.68
N GLU A 214 11.56 6.88 -22.31
CA GLU A 214 11.33 8.18 -21.68
C GLU A 214 10.10 8.14 -20.77
N GLY A 215 10.17 8.79 -19.62
CA GLY A 215 9.05 8.88 -18.70
C GLY A 215 9.45 9.52 -17.38
N GLU A 216 8.64 10.45 -16.89
CA GLU A 216 8.90 11.19 -15.65
C GLU A 216 8.69 10.33 -14.41
N SER A 217 8.01 9.19 -14.56
CA SER A 217 7.68 8.25 -13.49
C SER A 217 7.84 6.79 -13.95
N LEU A 218 8.30 5.92 -13.04
CA LEU A 218 8.41 4.47 -13.25
C LEU A 218 8.30 3.71 -11.92
N LEU A 219 7.78 2.48 -11.96
CA LEU A 219 7.99 1.51 -10.88
C LEU A 219 9.31 0.77 -11.15
N PHE A 220 10.16 0.71 -10.13
CA PHE A 220 11.42 0.00 -10.18
C PHE A 220 11.40 -1.13 -9.15
N LYS A 221 11.65 -2.34 -9.64
CA LYS A 221 11.77 -3.54 -8.82
C LYS A 221 13.15 -4.14 -9.00
N ALA A 222 13.77 -4.58 -7.92
CA ALA A 222 15.00 -5.35 -7.96
C ALA A 222 14.97 -6.38 -6.83
N ALA A 223 15.37 -7.60 -7.13
CA ALA A 223 15.43 -8.70 -6.16
C ALA A 223 16.77 -9.43 -6.31
N LEU A 224 17.38 -9.77 -5.17
CA LEU A 224 18.51 -10.69 -5.10
C LEU A 224 18.02 -12.13 -4.97
N SER A 225 18.93 -13.07 -5.17
CA SER A 225 18.73 -14.46 -4.74
C SER A 225 18.33 -14.51 -3.26
N LEU A 226 17.36 -15.36 -2.90
CA LEU A 226 16.92 -15.53 -1.52
C LEU A 226 18.08 -15.95 -0.61
N ASP A 227 18.17 -15.32 0.55
CA ASP A 227 19.03 -15.71 1.65
C ASP A 227 18.25 -15.69 2.98
N GLU A 228 18.96 -15.85 4.10
CA GLU A 228 18.34 -15.99 5.42
C GLU A 228 17.58 -14.71 5.85
N ASN A 229 17.94 -13.53 5.32
CA ASN A 229 17.28 -12.25 5.61
C ASN A 229 16.42 -11.79 4.43
N ILE A 230 15.21 -12.34 4.32
CA ILE A 230 14.34 -12.09 3.16
C ILE A 230 13.90 -10.63 3.01
N GLN A 231 13.91 -9.84 4.08
CA GLN A 231 13.35 -8.47 4.11
C GLN A 231 14.22 -7.44 3.39
N ASN A 232 15.52 -7.69 3.21
CA ASN A 232 16.44 -6.77 2.57
C ASN A 232 16.89 -7.23 1.17
N ASN A 233 16.35 -8.34 0.69
CA ASN A 233 16.64 -8.91 -0.62
C ASN A 233 15.91 -8.20 -1.77
N GLN A 234 15.03 -7.24 -1.47
CA GLN A 234 14.18 -6.61 -2.48
C GLN A 234 14.13 -5.09 -2.35
N VAL A 235 14.06 -4.43 -3.49
CA VAL A 235 13.64 -3.05 -3.67
C VAL A 235 12.39 -3.08 -4.54
N ASP A 236 11.30 -2.49 -4.07
CA ASP A 236 10.13 -2.17 -4.88
C ASP A 236 9.76 -0.71 -4.60
N THR A 237 9.94 0.19 -5.56
CA THR A 237 9.70 1.60 -5.33
C THR A 237 9.19 2.32 -6.56
N LEU A 238 8.50 3.43 -6.30
CA LEU A 238 8.09 4.40 -7.30
C LEU A 238 9.17 5.49 -7.42
N LEU A 239 9.68 5.70 -8.62
CA LEU A 239 10.53 6.83 -8.95
C LEU A 239 9.73 7.82 -9.79
N PHE A 240 9.79 9.10 -9.45
CA PHE A 240 9.04 10.15 -10.15
C PHE A 240 9.71 11.52 -9.99
N LEU A 241 9.44 12.43 -10.91
CA LEU A 241 9.78 13.84 -10.74
C LEU A 241 8.74 14.52 -9.86
N HIS A 242 9.18 15.30 -8.87
CA HIS A 242 8.29 15.99 -7.95
C HIS A 242 7.32 16.96 -8.64
N GLU A 243 7.71 17.55 -9.77
CA GLU A 243 6.83 18.44 -10.56
C GLU A 243 5.79 17.69 -11.39
N SER A 244 5.92 16.37 -11.53
CA SER A 244 5.01 15.52 -12.30
C SER A 244 4.77 14.19 -11.56
N PRO A 245 4.08 14.23 -10.41
CA PRO A 245 3.79 13.03 -9.64
C PRO A 245 2.76 12.17 -10.39
N PRO A 246 2.93 10.84 -10.44
CA PRO A 246 2.07 9.95 -11.22
C PRO A 246 0.63 9.88 -10.68
N VAL A 247 0.48 10.16 -9.39
CA VAL A 247 -0.81 10.28 -8.71
C VAL A 247 -0.81 11.57 -7.90
N TYR A 248 -1.88 12.33 -7.99
CA TYR A 248 -2.00 13.62 -7.30
C TYR A 248 -3.40 13.86 -6.75
N LEU A 249 -3.51 14.83 -5.84
CA LEU A 249 -4.77 15.23 -5.22
C LEU A 249 -5.57 16.10 -6.19
N THR A 250 -6.80 15.72 -6.47
CA THR A 250 -7.67 16.42 -7.42
C THR A 250 -8.83 17.15 -6.75
N GLU A 251 -9.25 16.70 -5.58
CA GLU A 251 -10.27 17.37 -4.78
C GLU A 251 -10.05 17.11 -3.30
N VAL A 252 -10.26 18.13 -2.46
CA VAL A 252 -10.33 18.00 -1.00
C VAL A 252 -11.61 18.65 -0.52
N HIS A 253 -12.47 17.85 0.10
CA HIS A 253 -13.75 18.29 0.61
C HIS A 253 -13.77 18.17 2.13
N HIS A 254 -13.19 19.20 2.75
CA HIS A 254 -12.94 19.27 4.19
C HIS A 254 -14.15 19.64 5.06
N CYS A 255 -15.24 20.15 4.48
CA CYS A 255 -16.47 20.47 5.22
C CYS A 255 -17.73 20.31 4.37
N PRO A 256 -18.03 19.09 3.91
CA PRO A 256 -19.25 18.81 3.16
C PRO A 256 -20.53 19.09 3.95
N GLU A 257 -21.61 19.36 3.23
CA GLU A 257 -22.94 19.42 3.82
C GLU A 257 -23.35 18.03 4.33
N GLU A 258 -23.81 18.01 5.58
CA GLU A 258 -24.38 16.83 6.21
C GLU A 258 -25.54 16.27 5.36
N PRO A 259 -25.64 14.94 5.18
CA PRO A 259 -24.92 13.87 5.87
C PRO A 259 -23.66 13.38 5.14
N THR A 260 -23.13 14.13 4.17
CA THR A 260 -21.98 13.66 3.39
C THR A 260 -20.72 13.70 4.25
N PRO A 261 -19.93 12.61 4.36
CA PRO A 261 -18.68 12.64 5.09
C PRO A 261 -17.59 13.37 4.30
N GLU A 262 -16.59 13.87 5.02
CA GLU A 262 -15.35 14.43 4.45
C GLU A 262 -14.68 13.42 3.53
N TRP A 263 -14.08 13.94 2.46
CA TRP A 263 -13.44 13.09 1.47
C TRP A 263 -12.35 13.82 0.70
N ILE A 264 -11.48 13.02 0.09
CA ILE A 264 -10.36 13.45 -0.75
C ILE A 264 -10.40 12.65 -2.04
N GLU A 265 -10.11 13.27 -3.16
CA GLU A 265 -9.86 12.59 -4.42
C GLU A 265 -8.38 12.51 -4.72
N ILE A 266 -7.95 11.33 -5.17
CA ILE A 266 -6.69 11.18 -5.87
C ILE A 266 -6.93 10.67 -7.29
N TYR A 267 -6.04 11.05 -8.20
CA TYR A 267 -6.13 10.66 -9.61
C TYR A 267 -4.82 10.11 -10.11
N ASN A 268 -4.88 8.94 -10.75
CA ASN A 268 -3.76 8.36 -11.46
C ASN A 268 -3.70 8.92 -12.88
N GLN A 269 -2.70 9.77 -13.18
CA GLN A 269 -2.53 10.34 -14.51
C GLN A 269 -1.77 9.45 -15.49
N GLU A 270 -1.30 8.29 -15.04
CA GLU A 270 -0.46 7.42 -15.84
C GLU A 270 -1.26 6.38 -16.64
N ASN A 271 -0.57 5.71 -17.55
CA ASN A 271 -1.13 4.68 -18.42
C ASN A 271 -1.08 3.27 -17.79
N ARG A 272 -0.69 3.17 -16.52
CA ARG A 272 -0.56 1.91 -15.78
C ARG A 272 -1.25 2.00 -14.42
N ALA A 273 -1.86 0.90 -14.01
CA ALA A 273 -2.42 0.75 -12.67
C ALA A 273 -1.32 0.75 -11.59
N LEU A 274 -1.60 1.36 -10.44
CA LEU A 274 -0.66 1.45 -9.32
C LEU A 274 -1.22 0.74 -8.08
N PRO A 275 -0.45 -0.17 -7.45
CA PRO A 275 -0.91 -0.89 -6.25
C PRO A 275 -1.20 0.06 -5.08
N LEU A 276 -2.36 -0.07 -4.46
CA LEU A 276 -2.81 0.82 -3.38
C LEU A 276 -2.16 0.51 -2.02
N VAL A 277 -1.62 -0.69 -1.84
CA VAL A 277 -0.99 -1.17 -0.60
C VAL A 277 0.14 -0.28 -0.06
N HIS A 278 0.69 0.60 -0.90
CA HIS A 278 1.75 1.52 -0.54
C HIS A 278 1.29 2.98 -0.42
N PHE A 279 0.03 3.29 -0.71
CA PHE A 279 -0.48 4.67 -0.63
C PHE A 279 -0.98 5.02 0.77
N GLY A 280 -0.73 6.26 1.19
CA GLY A 280 -1.19 6.77 2.47
C GLY A 280 -1.41 8.28 2.47
N LEU A 281 -1.91 8.78 3.59
CA LEU A 281 -2.15 10.21 3.84
C LEU A 281 -1.19 10.77 4.90
N GLY A 282 0.11 10.52 4.72
CA GLY A 282 1.16 10.92 5.66
C GLY A 282 0.95 10.26 7.03
N GLU A 283 0.96 11.07 8.10
CA GLU A 283 0.77 10.58 9.48
C GLU A 283 -0.65 10.08 9.78
N ARG A 284 -1.63 10.33 8.88
CA ARG A 284 -3.02 9.89 9.10
C ARG A 284 -3.21 8.38 8.89
N GLY A 285 -2.30 7.75 8.15
CA GLY A 285 -2.30 6.30 7.93
C GLY A 285 -2.43 5.89 6.46
N LEU A 286 -2.41 4.57 6.25
CA LEU A 286 -2.49 3.94 4.93
C LEU A 286 -3.94 3.88 4.44
N ILE A 287 -4.11 3.84 3.12
CA ILE A 287 -5.38 3.51 2.49
C ILE A 287 -5.71 2.06 2.81
N SER A 288 -6.95 1.78 3.24
CA SER A 288 -7.40 0.41 3.52
C SER A 288 -7.55 -0.35 2.20
N SER A 289 -6.57 -1.20 1.88
CA SER A 289 -6.51 -1.96 0.62
C SER A 289 -5.91 -3.36 0.81
N SER A 290 -6.31 -4.32 -0.04
CA SER A 290 -5.63 -5.61 -0.19
C SER A 290 -4.39 -5.48 -1.11
N VAL A 291 -3.63 -6.56 -1.28
CA VAL A 291 -2.41 -6.58 -2.12
C VAL A 291 -2.74 -6.44 -3.62
N GLU A 292 -3.96 -6.79 -3.99
CA GLU A 292 -4.51 -6.85 -5.35
C GLU A 292 -5.22 -5.55 -5.75
N ASP A 293 -5.55 -4.73 -4.76
CA ASP A 293 -6.17 -3.43 -4.97
C ASP A 293 -5.19 -2.47 -5.67
N SER A 294 -5.67 -1.80 -6.71
CA SER A 294 -4.91 -0.78 -7.44
C SER A 294 -5.79 0.39 -7.86
N ILE A 295 -5.15 1.53 -8.13
CA ILE A 295 -5.78 2.64 -8.85
C ILE A 295 -5.44 2.50 -10.33
N ASP A 296 -6.46 2.25 -11.15
CA ASP A 296 -6.30 2.03 -12.57
C ASP A 296 -5.78 3.27 -13.30
N SER A 297 -5.27 3.04 -14.51
CA SER A 297 -4.88 4.13 -15.41
C SER A 297 -6.03 5.12 -15.62
N HIS A 298 -5.74 6.41 -15.45
CA HIS A 298 -6.70 7.50 -15.64
C HIS A 298 -7.96 7.39 -14.77
N GLN A 299 -7.85 6.78 -13.59
CA GLN A 299 -8.94 6.62 -12.64
C GLN A 299 -8.83 7.63 -11.50
N SER A 300 -9.98 8.16 -11.07
CA SER A 300 -10.15 8.86 -9.79
C SER A 300 -10.54 7.87 -8.70
N LEU A 301 -9.90 7.99 -7.54
CA LEU A 301 -10.24 7.23 -6.34
C LEU A 301 -10.66 8.19 -5.23
N ILE A 302 -11.84 7.94 -4.66
CA ILE A 302 -12.38 8.70 -3.54
C ILE A 302 -11.96 8.04 -2.23
N LEU A 303 -11.34 8.83 -1.37
CA LEU A 303 -10.89 8.44 -0.04
C LEU A 303 -11.77 9.11 1.00
N THR A 304 -12.41 8.33 1.85
CA THR A 304 -13.29 8.83 2.91
C THR A 304 -13.24 7.93 4.14
N LYS A 305 -13.69 8.44 5.30
CA LYS A 305 -13.79 7.65 6.53
C LYS A 305 -14.92 6.62 6.50
N ASP A 306 -15.99 6.89 5.74
CA ASP A 306 -17.18 6.06 5.65
C ASP A 306 -17.70 6.04 4.21
N THR A 307 -17.33 4.99 3.47
CA THR A 307 -17.71 4.82 2.06
C THR A 307 -19.21 4.58 1.90
N LEU A 308 -19.86 3.92 2.87
CA LEU A 308 -21.29 3.62 2.81
C LEU A 308 -22.12 4.91 3.00
N ALA A 309 -21.79 5.72 4.00
CA ALA A 309 -22.45 7.00 4.22
C ALA A 309 -22.27 7.94 3.02
N PHE A 310 -21.07 7.98 2.42
CA PHE A 310 -20.82 8.76 1.21
C PHE A 310 -21.67 8.31 0.02
N ILE A 311 -21.72 7.00 -0.25
CA ILE A 311 -22.52 6.45 -1.35
C ILE A 311 -24.00 6.77 -1.16
N GLN A 312 -24.51 6.63 0.08
CA GLN A 312 -25.90 6.96 0.42
C GLN A 312 -26.21 8.46 0.24
N SER A 313 -25.29 9.35 0.63
CA SER A 313 -25.53 10.80 0.55
C SER A 313 -25.43 11.35 -0.88
N LYS A 314 -24.53 10.80 -1.71
CA LYS A 314 -24.29 11.30 -3.09
C LYS A 314 -24.99 10.49 -4.18
N GLY A 315 -25.39 9.25 -3.91
CA GLY A 315 -25.99 8.35 -4.91
C GLY A 315 -25.01 7.91 -6.00
N LEU A 316 -23.70 7.93 -5.73
CA LEU A 316 -22.62 7.66 -6.68
C LEU A 316 -21.95 6.30 -6.44
N ALA A 317 -22.74 5.22 -6.38
CA ALA A 317 -22.24 3.88 -6.05
C ALA A 317 -21.20 3.31 -7.04
N ASP A 318 -21.11 3.87 -8.25
CA ASP A 318 -20.25 3.38 -9.33
C ASP A 318 -18.87 4.07 -9.37
N LEU A 319 -18.57 4.99 -8.44
CA LEU A 319 -17.22 5.51 -8.25
C LEU A 319 -16.37 4.51 -7.44
N PHE A 320 -15.05 4.64 -7.55
CA PHE A 320 -14.12 3.85 -6.77
C PHE A 320 -13.92 4.53 -5.42
N PHE A 321 -14.14 3.78 -4.35
CA PHE A 321 -14.01 4.25 -2.98
C PHE A 321 -13.03 3.36 -2.22
N LYS A 322 -12.18 3.98 -1.41
CA LYS A 322 -11.44 3.27 -0.36
C LYS A 322 -11.59 4.00 0.96
N GLN A 323 -11.71 3.20 2.01
CA GLN A 323 -11.70 3.74 3.35
C GLN A 323 -10.27 4.15 3.73
N VAL A 324 -10.14 5.27 4.42
CA VAL A 324 -8.87 5.70 5.02
C VAL A 324 -9.16 6.26 6.40
N ALA A 325 -8.20 6.13 7.32
CA ALA A 325 -8.24 6.77 8.63
C ALA A 325 -8.02 8.28 8.50
N LEU A 326 -8.95 8.97 7.83
CA LEU A 326 -8.85 10.38 7.50
C LEU A 326 -8.79 11.27 8.74
N GLY A 327 -9.34 10.80 9.87
CA GLY A 327 -9.64 11.63 11.03
C GLY A 327 -10.68 12.69 10.67
N TYR A 328 -10.56 13.87 11.27
CA TYR A 328 -11.30 15.07 10.88
C TYR A 328 -10.38 15.98 10.05
N LEU A 329 -10.91 16.54 8.96
CA LEU A 329 -10.27 17.58 8.18
C LEU A 329 -10.66 18.93 8.80
N LYS A 330 -9.68 19.71 9.24
CA LYS A 330 -9.99 20.95 9.97
C LYS A 330 -10.57 22.01 9.05
N ASN A 331 -11.79 22.47 9.32
CA ASN A 331 -12.49 23.52 8.54
C ASN A 331 -11.68 24.83 8.38
N THR A 332 -10.83 25.19 9.33
CA THR A 332 -10.13 26.50 9.32
C THR A 332 -8.75 26.47 8.71
N SER A 333 -8.01 25.38 8.93
CA SER A 333 -6.68 25.18 8.37
C SER A 333 -6.19 23.77 8.63
N ASP A 334 -5.70 23.12 7.59
CA ASP A 334 -5.08 21.80 7.68
C ASP A 334 -4.08 21.60 6.54
N THR A 335 -3.35 20.48 6.59
CA THR A 335 -2.45 20.02 5.53
C THR A 335 -2.65 18.53 5.28
N ILE A 336 -2.61 18.15 4.01
CA ILE A 336 -2.67 16.76 3.57
C ILE A 336 -1.43 16.45 2.75
N PHE A 337 -0.82 15.30 3.02
CA PHE A 337 0.26 14.73 2.26
C PHE A 337 -0.22 13.42 1.64
N LEU A 338 -0.21 13.30 0.32
CA LEU A 338 -0.36 12.02 -0.36
C LEU A 338 1.01 11.36 -0.41
N THR A 339 1.14 10.16 0.14
CA THR A 339 2.41 9.43 0.18
C THR A 339 2.36 8.11 -0.56
N TYR A 340 3.51 7.70 -1.10
CA TYR A 340 3.79 6.33 -1.53
C TYR A 340 4.94 5.80 -0.67
N LYS A 341 4.66 4.78 0.14
CA LYS A 341 5.50 4.39 1.28
C LYS A 341 5.78 5.63 2.13
N ASN A 342 7.04 6.03 2.25
CA ASN A 342 7.48 7.20 3.04
C ASN A 342 7.79 8.43 2.18
N THR A 343 7.52 8.38 0.86
CA THR A 343 7.80 9.49 -0.06
C THR A 343 6.52 10.27 -0.33
N VAL A 344 6.58 11.60 -0.19
CA VAL A 344 5.46 12.50 -0.53
C VAL A 344 5.34 12.61 -2.05
N LEU A 345 4.20 12.16 -2.59
CA LEU A 345 3.83 12.33 -4.00
C LEU A 345 3.31 13.74 -4.26
N ASP A 346 2.36 14.17 -3.45
CA ASP A 346 1.67 15.45 -3.59
C ASP A 346 1.23 15.95 -2.21
N SER A 347 0.92 17.23 -2.10
CA SER A 347 0.44 17.80 -0.86
C SER A 347 -0.43 19.03 -1.09
N THR A 348 -1.30 19.32 -0.13
CA THR A 348 -2.09 20.54 -0.16
C THR A 348 -2.27 21.11 1.23
N ILE A 349 -2.41 22.43 1.28
CA ILE A 349 -2.66 23.20 2.48
C ILE A 349 -3.85 24.12 2.22
N TRP A 350 -4.74 24.23 3.21
CA TRP A 350 -5.75 25.28 3.22
C TRP A 350 -5.71 26.04 4.54
N ASN A 351 -6.08 27.32 4.47
CA ASN A 351 -6.17 28.23 5.62
C ASN A 351 -6.97 29.47 5.23
N LYS A 352 -7.11 30.44 6.14
CA LYS A 352 -7.81 31.70 5.85
C LYS A 352 -7.27 32.47 4.63
N LYS A 353 -5.99 32.31 4.26
CA LYS A 353 -5.39 32.98 3.09
C LYS A 353 -5.76 32.31 1.76
N THR A 354 -6.13 31.02 1.77
CA THR A 354 -6.54 30.32 0.55
C THR A 354 -7.97 30.68 0.13
N GLY A 355 -8.76 31.28 1.01
CA GLY A 355 -10.13 31.75 0.70
C GLY A 355 -11.12 30.64 0.40
N ILE A 356 -10.82 29.41 0.84
CA ILE A 356 -11.69 28.24 0.67
C ILE A 356 -12.77 28.33 1.75
N GLU A 357 -14.03 28.42 1.33
CA GLU A 357 -15.19 28.54 2.21
C GLU A 357 -16.00 27.24 2.25
N CYS A 358 -16.47 26.89 3.44
CA CYS A 358 -17.44 25.83 3.61
C CYS A 358 -18.79 26.22 2.99
N PRO A 359 -19.54 25.27 2.41
CA PRO A 359 -19.29 23.83 2.45
C PRO A 359 -18.55 23.30 1.22
N SER A 360 -17.85 24.15 0.46
CA SER A 360 -17.26 23.70 -0.81
C SER A 360 -15.97 22.91 -0.58
N GLY A 361 -15.82 21.81 -1.32
CA GLY A 361 -14.52 21.24 -1.60
C GLY A 361 -13.70 22.15 -2.51
N PHE A 362 -12.44 21.77 -2.76
CA PHE A 362 -11.58 22.51 -3.66
C PHE A 362 -10.59 21.61 -4.39
N ASN A 363 -10.17 22.05 -5.57
CA ASN A 363 -9.09 21.40 -6.32
C ASN A 363 -7.72 21.94 -5.86
N PRO A 364 -6.82 21.11 -5.29
CA PRO A 364 -5.54 21.56 -4.76
C PRO A 364 -4.62 22.30 -5.74
N LYS A 365 -4.63 21.91 -7.02
CA LYS A 365 -3.77 22.52 -8.05
C LYS A 365 -4.26 23.90 -8.47
N THR A 366 -5.57 24.11 -8.48
CA THR A 366 -6.17 25.36 -8.99
C THR A 366 -6.69 26.28 -7.90
N GLY A 367 -6.86 25.79 -6.67
CA GLY A 367 -7.46 26.49 -5.53
C GLY A 367 -8.95 26.76 -5.69
N ARG A 368 -9.60 26.22 -6.73
CA ARG A 368 -11.00 26.51 -7.03
C ARG A 368 -11.93 25.64 -6.21
N ALA A 369 -13.08 26.20 -5.87
CA ALA A 369 -14.19 25.43 -5.34
C ALA A 369 -14.55 24.31 -6.32
N GLU A 370 -14.53 23.07 -5.84
CA GLU A 370 -14.85 21.88 -6.59
C GLU A 370 -15.70 20.96 -5.72
N ASN A 371 -16.72 20.34 -6.31
CA ASN A 371 -17.65 19.45 -5.59
C ASN A 371 -18.09 18.30 -6.51
N THR A 372 -17.17 17.80 -7.34
CA THR A 372 -17.46 16.86 -8.43
C THR A 372 -16.65 15.58 -8.26
N PRO A 373 -16.99 14.74 -7.26
CA PRO A 373 -16.32 13.46 -7.07
C PRO A 373 -16.37 12.63 -8.36
N GLY A 374 -15.21 12.14 -8.76
CA GLY A 374 -14.95 11.37 -9.97
C GLY A 374 -14.58 12.19 -11.19
N PHE A 375 -14.57 13.53 -11.16
CA PHE A 375 -14.37 14.37 -12.35
C PHE A 375 -12.97 14.94 -12.47
N GLN A 376 -12.35 14.76 -13.65
CA GLN A 376 -11.15 15.50 -14.02
C GLN A 376 -11.48 16.60 -15.04
N GLY A 377 -11.73 17.81 -14.54
CA GLY A 377 -11.93 18.99 -15.39
C GLY A 377 -10.65 19.48 -16.06
N ARG A 378 -10.74 20.01 -17.28
CA ARG A 378 -9.64 20.80 -17.88
C ARG A 378 -9.60 22.17 -17.20
N GLY A 379 -8.45 22.57 -16.67
CA GLY A 379 -8.31 23.79 -15.86
C GLY A 379 -8.83 25.07 -16.53
N LEU A 380 -10.05 25.51 -16.18
CA LEU A 380 -10.71 26.67 -16.79
C LEU A 380 -10.83 27.89 -15.86
N LYS A 381 -10.21 29.01 -16.23
CA LYS A 381 -10.13 30.23 -15.41
C LYS A 381 -11.51 30.85 -15.11
N ILE A 382 -11.79 30.99 -13.80
CA ILE A 382 -12.72 31.92 -13.12
C ILE A 382 -14.20 31.54 -13.23
N GLN A 383 -14.84 31.15 -12.11
CA GLN A 383 -16.30 31.19 -11.94
C GLN A 383 -16.72 32.50 -11.27
N ALA A 384 -17.81 33.12 -11.76
CA ALA A 384 -18.46 34.26 -11.13
C ALA A 384 -19.16 33.86 -9.81
N LYS A 385 -19.21 34.77 -8.83
CA LYS A 385 -19.78 34.54 -7.48
C LYS A 385 -21.30 34.27 -7.43
N THR A 386 -22.03 34.56 -8.50
CA THR A 386 -23.49 34.41 -8.59
C THR A 386 -23.84 33.55 -9.79
N SER A 387 -24.64 32.50 -9.58
CA SER A 387 -25.07 31.59 -10.65
C SER A 387 -26.02 32.32 -11.60
N PRO A 388 -25.69 32.47 -12.91
CA PRO A 388 -26.56 33.10 -13.90
C PRO A 388 -27.72 32.20 -14.37
N PHE A 389 -27.74 30.93 -13.93
CA PHE A 389 -28.80 29.98 -14.24
C PHE A 389 -29.10 29.05 -13.06
N SER A 390 -30.30 28.47 -13.05
CA SER A 390 -30.71 27.32 -12.24
C SER A 390 -30.88 26.10 -13.16
N PHE A 391 -30.74 24.88 -12.64
CA PHE A 391 -31.02 23.68 -13.43
C PHE A 391 -31.56 22.52 -12.58
N LYS A 392 -32.32 21.64 -13.22
CA LYS A 392 -32.82 20.37 -12.67
C LYS A 392 -32.44 19.23 -13.61
N ILE A 393 -32.09 18.08 -13.05
CA ILE A 393 -31.78 16.86 -13.80
C ILE A 393 -32.73 15.76 -13.37
N ASN A 394 -33.28 15.01 -14.31
CA ASN A 394 -34.28 13.97 -14.01
C ASN A 394 -33.65 12.71 -13.38
N THR A 395 -32.45 12.33 -13.81
CA THR A 395 -31.67 11.22 -13.27
C THR A 395 -30.18 11.47 -13.46
N ARG A 396 -29.37 10.90 -12.56
CA ARG A 396 -27.91 10.87 -12.70
C ARG A 396 -27.36 9.48 -13.05
N VAL A 397 -28.24 8.49 -13.21
CA VAL A 397 -27.88 7.10 -13.52
C VAL A 397 -28.75 6.61 -14.68
N ILE A 398 -28.10 6.17 -15.75
CA ILE A 398 -28.74 5.77 -17.01
C ILE A 398 -28.23 4.40 -17.41
N SER A 399 -29.14 3.48 -17.72
CA SER A 399 -28.78 2.18 -18.31
C SER A 399 -28.75 2.30 -19.82
N LYS A 400 -27.69 1.79 -20.47
CA LYS A 400 -27.61 1.74 -21.92
C LYS A 400 -28.60 0.73 -22.51
N SER A 401 -28.91 -0.31 -21.75
CA SER A 401 -29.83 -1.41 -22.08
C SER A 401 -31.34 -1.12 -21.91
N ILE A 402 -31.74 -0.09 -21.14
CA ILE A 402 -33.16 0.21 -20.85
C ILE A 402 -33.59 1.44 -21.64
N ASP A 403 -34.55 1.31 -22.56
CA ASP A 403 -34.95 2.41 -23.45
C ASP A 403 -35.62 3.59 -22.71
N GLU A 404 -36.40 3.33 -21.66
CA GLU A 404 -37.24 4.33 -20.98
C GLU A 404 -36.45 5.41 -20.21
N ASN A 405 -35.20 5.16 -19.84
CA ASN A 405 -34.38 6.12 -19.08
C ASN A 405 -33.58 7.03 -20.01
N SER A 406 -34.09 8.23 -20.32
CA SER A 406 -33.33 9.28 -21.01
C SER A 406 -32.79 10.32 -20.03
N LEU A 407 -31.54 10.75 -20.24
CA LEU A 407 -30.95 11.84 -19.45
C LEU A 407 -31.53 13.16 -19.93
N GLN A 408 -32.23 13.86 -19.05
CA GLN A 408 -32.86 15.13 -19.38
C GLN A 408 -32.46 16.21 -18.37
N ILE A 409 -32.28 17.41 -18.89
CA ILE A 409 -31.99 18.59 -18.08
C ILE A 409 -32.98 19.71 -18.38
N LEU A 410 -33.45 20.37 -17.33
CA LEU A 410 -34.23 21.59 -17.40
C LEU A 410 -33.36 22.74 -16.88
N ILE A 411 -33.27 23.83 -17.63
CA ILE A 411 -32.43 24.98 -17.29
C ILE A 411 -33.30 26.23 -17.25
N GLU A 412 -33.24 26.98 -16.15
CA GLU A 412 -33.91 28.27 -15.99
C GLU A 412 -32.82 29.36 -16.04
N SER A 413 -32.82 30.16 -17.11
CA SER A 413 -31.78 31.16 -17.38
C SER A 413 -32.31 32.30 -18.25
N GLU A 414 -31.94 33.54 -17.92
CA GLU A 414 -32.17 34.72 -18.77
C GLU A 414 -31.15 34.82 -19.92
N GLU A 415 -30.06 34.05 -19.84
CA GLU A 415 -29.00 33.97 -20.84
C GLU A 415 -28.97 32.61 -21.54
N GLY A 416 -28.38 32.54 -22.73
CA GLY A 416 -28.20 31.29 -23.45
C GLY A 416 -27.10 30.44 -22.82
N VAL A 417 -27.44 29.24 -22.34
CA VAL A 417 -26.53 28.33 -21.63
C VAL A 417 -25.93 27.31 -22.60
N LEU A 418 -24.61 27.22 -22.67
CA LEU A 418 -23.91 26.14 -23.37
C LEU A 418 -23.96 24.88 -22.50
N ILE A 419 -24.40 23.77 -23.08
CA ILE A 419 -24.49 22.45 -22.46
C ILE A 419 -23.51 21.54 -23.19
N GLU A 420 -22.64 20.87 -22.46
CA GLU A 420 -21.64 19.97 -22.99
C GLU A 420 -21.70 18.64 -22.23
N LEU A 421 -21.74 17.53 -22.96
CA LEU A 421 -21.51 16.19 -22.43
C LEU A 421 -20.02 15.88 -22.56
N LEU A 422 -19.40 15.51 -21.45
CA LEU A 422 -17.99 15.22 -21.32
C LEU A 422 -17.81 13.75 -20.87
N SER A 423 -16.70 13.13 -21.27
CA SER A 423 -16.28 11.85 -20.72
C SER A 423 -15.78 11.99 -19.28
N GLY A 424 -15.53 10.87 -18.60
CA GLY A 424 -14.88 10.89 -17.28
C GLY A 424 -13.52 11.60 -17.24
N GLN A 425 -12.85 11.70 -18.38
CA GLN A 425 -11.56 12.39 -18.57
C GLN A 425 -11.73 13.86 -19.00
N GLY A 426 -12.95 14.39 -19.05
CA GLY A 426 -13.23 15.76 -19.48
C GLY A 426 -13.14 16.00 -20.99
N ASN A 427 -13.15 14.95 -21.82
CA ASN A 427 -13.19 15.10 -23.28
C ASN A 427 -14.60 15.44 -23.76
N LEU A 428 -14.74 16.39 -24.69
CA LEU A 428 -16.03 16.77 -25.24
C LEU A 428 -16.62 15.64 -26.11
N LEU A 429 -17.79 15.13 -25.72
CA LEU A 429 -18.52 14.07 -26.42
C LEU A 429 -19.70 14.61 -27.23
N TRP A 430 -20.35 15.67 -26.74
CA TRP A 430 -21.46 16.33 -27.40
C TRP A 430 -21.69 17.73 -26.80
N HIS A 431 -22.32 18.64 -27.55
CA HIS A 431 -22.72 19.95 -27.01
C HIS A 431 -23.97 20.50 -27.69
N MET A 432 -24.67 21.41 -27.01
CA MET A 432 -25.71 22.26 -27.58
C MET A 432 -25.81 23.58 -26.83
N LYS A 433 -26.37 24.61 -27.47
CA LYS A 433 -26.70 25.87 -26.79
C LYS A 433 -28.19 25.91 -26.49
N ASN A 434 -28.57 26.01 -25.21
CA ASN A 434 -29.93 26.31 -24.80
C ASN A 434 -30.18 27.81 -24.94
N ASN A 435 -31.31 28.18 -25.54
CA ASN A 435 -31.67 29.59 -25.67
C ASN A 435 -32.15 30.16 -24.33
N ALA A 436 -31.99 31.47 -24.17
CA ALA A 436 -32.55 32.21 -23.04
C ALA A 436 -34.06 31.95 -22.89
N LEU A 437 -34.54 31.85 -21.65
CA LEU A 437 -35.95 31.67 -21.30
C LEU A 437 -36.60 30.39 -21.88
N ASN A 438 -35.80 29.40 -22.28
CA ASN A 438 -36.32 28.10 -22.71
C ASN A 438 -36.53 27.18 -21.49
N HIS A 439 -37.80 26.90 -21.20
CA HIS A 439 -38.23 26.07 -20.06
C HIS A 439 -38.56 24.62 -20.44
N ASN A 440 -38.08 24.14 -21.59
CA ASN A 440 -38.29 22.76 -22.01
C ASN A 440 -37.22 21.83 -21.43
N TRP A 441 -37.60 20.58 -21.17
CA TRP A 441 -36.64 19.52 -20.90
C TRP A 441 -35.80 19.21 -22.14
N ILE A 442 -34.49 19.16 -21.95
CA ILE A 442 -33.50 18.94 -22.98
C ILE A 442 -32.96 17.53 -22.83
N SER A 443 -33.08 16.71 -23.87
CA SER A 443 -32.52 15.36 -23.90
C SER A 443 -31.03 15.39 -24.22
N ILE A 444 -30.22 14.79 -23.34
CA ILE A 444 -28.78 14.65 -23.49
C ILE A 444 -28.48 13.25 -24.06
N PRO A 445 -27.78 13.14 -25.21
CA PRO A 445 -27.59 11.87 -25.91
C PRO A 445 -26.50 10.98 -25.28
N ILE A 446 -26.56 10.75 -23.96
CA ILE A 446 -25.56 9.98 -23.22
C ILE A 446 -25.49 8.52 -23.68
N LYS A 447 -26.60 7.90 -24.11
CA LYS A 447 -26.57 6.50 -24.59
C LYS A 447 -25.81 6.35 -25.90
N GLN A 448 -25.91 7.35 -26.78
CA GLN A 448 -25.29 7.34 -28.09
C GLN A 448 -23.86 7.88 -28.08
N LYS A 449 -23.56 8.82 -27.19
CA LYS A 449 -22.29 9.58 -27.18
C LYS A 449 -21.44 9.35 -25.92
N GLY A 450 -22.05 8.92 -24.82
CA GLY A 450 -21.40 8.67 -23.54
C GLY A 450 -20.54 7.40 -23.52
N GLN A 451 -19.62 7.35 -22.57
CA GLN A 451 -18.80 6.17 -22.29
C GLN A 451 -19.40 5.42 -21.10
N LEU A 452 -19.22 4.09 -21.03
CA LEU A 452 -19.63 3.32 -19.84
C LEU A 452 -18.88 3.85 -18.60
N GLY A 453 -19.59 3.96 -17.48
CA GLY A 453 -19.08 4.57 -16.25
C GLY A 453 -19.40 6.08 -16.15
N PRO A 454 -18.56 6.87 -15.47
CA PRO A 454 -18.84 8.28 -15.21
C PRO A 454 -18.68 9.15 -16.48
N ASN A 455 -19.66 10.02 -16.69
CA ASN A 455 -19.71 11.10 -17.66
C ASN A 455 -20.11 12.38 -16.94
N PHE A 456 -19.95 13.53 -17.59
CA PHE A 456 -20.21 14.82 -16.95
C PHE A 456 -20.96 15.76 -17.88
N ILE A 457 -21.96 16.47 -17.35
CA ILE A 457 -22.60 17.58 -18.06
C ILE A 457 -21.98 18.87 -17.56
N ARG A 458 -21.35 19.64 -18.44
CA ARG A 458 -20.92 21.01 -18.17
C ARG A 458 -21.94 22.00 -18.73
N LEU A 459 -22.36 22.93 -17.90
CA LEU A 459 -23.24 24.04 -18.22
C LEU A 459 -22.44 25.33 -18.11
N SER A 460 -22.45 26.20 -19.12
CA SER A 460 -21.67 27.43 -19.08
C SER A 460 -22.37 28.65 -19.68
N VAL A 461 -22.13 29.80 -19.06
CA VAL A 461 -22.56 31.13 -19.50
C VAL A 461 -21.41 32.09 -19.27
N GLY A 462 -20.84 32.62 -20.36
CA GLY A 462 -19.65 33.47 -20.28
C GLY A 462 -18.49 32.74 -19.59
N HIS A 463 -18.07 33.23 -18.42
CA HIS A 463 -17.05 32.60 -17.59
C HIS A 463 -17.62 31.69 -16.50
N TYR A 464 -18.92 31.73 -16.24
CA TYR A 464 -19.52 30.85 -15.25
C TYR A 464 -19.71 29.45 -15.84
N GLU A 465 -19.29 28.42 -15.10
CA GLU A 465 -19.49 27.02 -15.45
C GLU A 465 -20.09 26.26 -14.28
N LYS A 466 -20.84 25.19 -14.55
CA LYS A 466 -21.30 24.24 -13.55
C LYS A 466 -21.22 22.83 -14.14
N VAL A 467 -20.58 21.92 -13.43
CA VAL A 467 -20.41 20.54 -13.89
C VAL A 467 -21.23 19.58 -13.02
N VAL A 468 -21.82 18.57 -13.64
CA VAL A 468 -22.70 17.57 -13.00
C VAL A 468 -22.29 16.18 -13.45
N GLY A 469 -21.97 15.30 -12.50
CA GLY A 469 -21.67 13.89 -12.77
C GLY A 469 -22.93 13.09 -13.12
N VAL A 470 -22.78 12.20 -14.10
CA VAL A 470 -23.83 11.31 -14.61
C VAL A 470 -23.21 9.96 -14.99
N VAL A 471 -23.79 8.84 -14.56
CA VAL A 471 -23.25 7.49 -14.82
C VAL A 471 -24.05 6.79 -15.91
N LEU A 472 -23.34 6.23 -16.90
CA LEU A 472 -23.89 5.35 -17.93
C LEU A 472 -23.52 3.89 -17.61
N ARG A 473 -24.52 3.09 -17.25
CA ARG A 473 -24.40 1.65 -17.01
C ARG A 473 -24.58 0.84 -18.30
N PRO A 474 -24.10 -0.42 -18.33
CA PRO A 474 -24.29 -1.33 -19.46
C PRO A 474 -25.73 -1.52 -19.96
#